data_AF-A0A8S9LF47-F1
#
_entry.id   AF-A0A8S9LF47-F1
#
_cell.length_a   1.000
_cell.length_b   1.000
_cell.length_c   1.000
_cell.angle_alpha   90.00
_cell.angle_beta   90.00
_cell.angle_gamma   90.00
#
_symmetry.space_group_name_H-M   'P 1'
#
loop_
_entity.id
_entity.type
_entity.pdbx_description
1 polymer ?
#
loop_
_entity_poly.entity_id
_entity_poly.type
_entity_poly.pdbx_seq_one_letter_code
_entity_poly.pdbx_strand_id
1 'polypeptide(L)'
;MEGTVFTPSLERMKHVRSEQGKMLTKPFLDLCKTLLPVIEKFGAAMTLVKADIGGNISRLEKNYLSDPDKYKYLYTIVHGEIESETSKGSASCTNGLLWLTR
;
A
#
# COMPACT_ATOMS: atom_id res chain seq x y z
N MET A 1 6.56 -11.70 26.37
CA MET A 1 6.34 -10.24 26.29
C MET A 1 5.20 -10.06 25.31
N GLU A 2 4.03 -9.58 25.74
CA GLU A 2 2.95 -9.28 24.81
C GLU A 2 3.43 -8.18 23.85
N GLY A 3 3.35 -8.45 22.55
CA GLY A 3 3.81 -7.52 21.53
C GLY A 3 2.99 -6.22 21.55
N THR A 4 3.61 -5.12 21.13
CA THR A 4 2.88 -3.86 20.94
C THR A 4 1.88 -3.98 19.79
N VAL A 5 0.97 -3.01 19.70
CA VAL A 5 0.03 -2.86 18.57
C VAL A 5 0.74 -2.76 17.20
N PHE A 6 2.02 -2.39 17.18
CA PHE A 6 2.83 -2.30 15.96
C PHE A 6 3.55 -3.61 15.58
N THR A 7 3.53 -4.63 16.45
CA THR A 7 4.25 -5.89 16.21
C THR A 7 3.92 -6.52 14.84
N PRO A 8 2.65 -6.60 14.40
CA PRO A 8 2.33 -7.13 13.07
C PRO A 8 2.96 -6.33 11.93
N SER A 9 3.02 -5.00 12.07
CA SER A 9 3.61 -4.11 11.07
C SER A 9 5.13 -4.26 11.02
N LEU A 10 5.80 -4.33 12.17
CA LEU A 10 7.24 -4.50 12.26
C LEU A 10 7.70 -5.85 11.67
N GLU A 11 6.95 -6.92 11.91
CA GLU A 11 7.25 -8.23 11.32
C GLU A 11 7.05 -8.22 9.79
N ARG A 12 5.94 -7.65 9.29
CA ARG A 12 5.70 -7.55 7.84
C ARG A 12 6.72 -6.66 7.13
N MET A 13 7.21 -5.61 7.78
CA MET A 13 8.21 -4.70 7.21
C MET A 13 9.49 -5.43 6.77
N LYS A 14 9.86 -6.54 7.42
CA LYS A 14 11.03 -7.35 7.06
C LYS A 14 10.90 -8.04 5.69
N HIS A 15 9.68 -8.16 5.18
CA HIS A 15 9.36 -8.94 3.97
C HIS A 15 8.85 -8.09 2.81
N VAL A 16 8.91 -6.75 2.92
CA VAL A 16 8.40 -5.85 1.86
C VAL A 16 9.30 -5.80 0.62
N ARG A 17 10.55 -6.27 0.74
CA ARG A 17 11.51 -6.30 -0.36
C ARG A 17 11.86 -7.74 -0.74
N SER A 18 12.13 -7.97 -2.03
CA SER A 18 12.76 -9.21 -2.48
C SER A 18 14.22 -9.29 -2.02
N GLU A 19 14.86 -10.45 -2.21
CA GLU A 19 16.29 -10.63 -1.93
C GLU A 19 17.18 -9.64 -2.71
N GLN A 20 16.73 -9.19 -3.88
CA GLN A 20 17.40 -8.18 -4.71
C GLN A 20 17.02 -6.74 -4.32
N GLY A 21 16.33 -6.53 -3.19
CA GLY A 21 15.96 -5.21 -2.67
C GLY A 21 14.75 -4.54 -3.34
N LYS A 22 14.08 -5.21 -4.30
CA LYS A 22 12.93 -4.67 -5.02
C LYS A 22 11.68 -4.69 -4.16
N MET A 23 10.92 -3.59 -4.13
CA MET A 23 9.70 -3.49 -3.33
C MET A 23 8.58 -4.35 -3.92
N LEU A 24 8.09 -5.33 -3.16
CA LEU A 24 7.03 -6.25 -3.56
C LEU A 24 5.66 -5.64 -3.25
N THR A 25 4.77 -5.64 -4.23
CA THR A 25 3.45 -5.00 -4.12
C THR A 25 2.59 -5.61 -3.02
N LYS A 26 2.39 -6.93 -3.04
CA LYS A 26 1.51 -7.61 -2.08
C LYS A 26 2.01 -7.49 -0.62
N PRO A 27 3.28 -7.76 -0.30
CA PRO A 27 3.83 -7.52 1.03
C PRO A 27 3.73 -6.05 1.49
N PHE A 28 3.95 -5.08 0.60
CA PHE A 28 3.79 -3.66 0.93
C PHE A 28 2.33 -3.32 1.28
N LEU A 29 1.37 -3.75 0.46
CA LEU A 29 -0.06 -3.51 0.72
C LEU A 29 -0.52 -4.20 2.00
N ASP A 30 -0.05 -5.41 2.26
CA ASP A 30 -0.33 -6.13 3.50
C ASP A 30 0.24 -5.41 4.73
N LEU A 31 1.44 -4.84 4.62
CA LEU A 31 1.99 -3.97 5.66
C LEU A 31 1.08 -2.77 5.90
N CYS A 32 0.70 -2.02 4.86
CA CYS A 32 -0.18 -0.85 4.99
C CYS A 32 -1.51 -1.20 5.67
N LYS A 33 -2.09 -2.36 5.36
CA LYS A 33 -3.33 -2.86 6.00
C LYS A 33 -3.18 -3.07 7.50
N THR A 34 -2.01 -3.50 7.99
CA THR A 34 -1.79 -3.66 9.44
C THR A 34 -1.79 -2.35 10.21
N LEU A 35 -1.63 -1.21 9.53
CA LEU A 35 -1.67 0.11 10.16
C LEU A 35 -3.11 0.60 10.38
N LEU A 36 -4.10 0.13 9.61
CA LEU A 36 -5.49 0.58 9.74
C LEU A 36 -6.08 0.34 11.16
N PRO A 37 -5.90 -0.83 11.79
CA PRO A 37 -6.32 -1.04 13.18
C PRO A 37 -5.57 -0.18 14.19
N VAL A 38 -4.32 0.23 13.89
CA VAL A 38 -3.56 1.15 14.75
C VAL A 38 -4.19 2.54 14.71
N ILE A 39 -4.50 3.02 13.51
CA ILE A 39 -5.14 4.32 13.28
C ILE A 39 -6.51 4.38 13.97
N GLU A 40 -7.26 3.27 13.94
CA GLU A 40 -8.55 3.15 14.61
C GLU A 40 -8.48 3.32 16.14
N LYS A 41 -7.34 2.98 16.78
CA LYS A 41 -7.16 3.18 18.22
C LYS A 41 -7.10 4.66 18.63
N PHE A 42 -6.85 5.57 17.69
CA PHE A 42 -6.90 7.02 17.94
C PHE A 42 -8.33 7.58 17.92
N GLY A 43 -9.33 6.73 17.65
CA GLY A 43 -10.75 7.08 17.76
C GLY A 43 -11.30 7.84 16.56
N ALA A 44 -12.51 8.39 16.72
CA ALA A 44 -13.31 8.95 15.63
C ALA A 44 -12.61 10.09 14.87
N ALA A 45 -11.71 10.83 15.52
CA ALA A 45 -10.92 11.90 14.89
C ALA A 45 -10.07 11.41 13.71
N MET A 46 -9.66 10.13 13.70
CA MET A 46 -8.87 9.55 12.62
C MET A 46 -9.70 8.85 11.52
N THR A 47 -11.03 8.96 11.55
CA THR A 47 -11.90 8.28 10.57
C THR A 47 -11.60 8.68 9.13
N LEU A 48 -11.42 9.98 8.86
CA LEU A 48 -11.10 10.47 7.51
C LEU A 48 -9.71 10.00 7.04
N VAL A 49 -8.74 9.96 7.96
CA VAL A 49 -7.38 9.47 7.68
C VAL A 49 -7.40 7.97 7.36
N LYS A 50 -8.13 7.17 8.15
CA LYS A 50 -8.32 5.74 7.89
C LYS A 50 -8.98 5.49 6.53
N ALA A 51 -10.00 6.29 6.18
CA ALA A 51 -10.70 6.18 4.91
C ALA A 51 -9.81 6.52 3.71
N ASP A 52 -9.00 7.58 3.80
CA ASP A 52 -8.07 7.97 2.74
C ASP A 52 -7.00 6.88 2.48
N ILE A 53 -6.34 6.41 3.55
CA ILE A 53 -5.33 5.35 3.46
C ILE A 53 -5.96 4.06 2.93
N GLY A 54 -7.13 3.67 3.45
CA GLY A 54 -7.86 2.49 2.99
C GLY A 54 -8.27 2.57 1.51
N GLY A 55 -8.66 3.75 1.05
CA GLY A 55 -8.99 4.01 -0.35
C GLY A 55 -7.78 3.86 -1.27
N ASN A 56 -6.63 4.42 -0.89
CA ASN A 56 -5.39 4.28 -1.66
C ASN A 56 -4.89 2.82 -1.69
N ILE A 57 -4.94 2.10 -0.56
CA ILE A 57 -4.61 0.65 -0.51
C ILE A 57 -5.51 -0.14 -1.47
N SER A 58 -6.83 0.07 -1.39
CA SER A 58 -7.80 -0.68 -2.21
C SER A 58 -7.61 -0.41 -3.70
N ARG A 59 -7.24 0.81 -4.07
CA ARG A 59 -6.94 1.19 -5.46
C ARG A 59 -5.73 0.42 -6.00
N LEU A 60 -4.62 0.42 -5.27
CA LEU A 60 -3.41 -0.33 -5.67
C LEU A 60 -3.66 -1.84 -5.69
N GLU A 61 -4.41 -2.35 -4.71
CA GLU A 61 -4.76 -3.78 -4.66
C GLU A 61 -5.61 -4.21 -5.85
N LYS A 62 -6.59 -3.40 -6.26
CA LYS A 62 -7.39 -3.67 -7.47
C LYS A 62 -6.50 -3.75 -8.72
N ASN A 63 -5.51 -2.87 -8.85
CA ASN A 63 -4.58 -2.91 -9.98
C ASN A 63 -3.68 -4.16 -9.91
N TYR A 64 -3.12 -4.46 -8.74
CA TYR A 64 -2.34 -5.69 -8.52
C TYR A 64 -3.12 -6.96 -8.88
N LEU A 65 -4.38 -7.07 -8.44
CA LEU A 65 -5.22 -8.24 -8.71
C LEU A 65 -5.61 -8.39 -10.19
N SER A 66 -5.48 -7.35 -11.00
CA SER A 66 -5.74 -7.46 -12.44
C SER A 66 -4.68 -8.28 -13.18
N ASP A 67 -3.43 -8.26 -12.70
CA ASP A 67 -2.33 -9.08 -13.21
C ASP A 67 -1.20 -9.14 -12.15
N PRO A 68 -1.25 -10.10 -11.20
CA PRO A 68 -0.29 -10.19 -10.10
C PRO A 68 1.17 -10.41 -10.55
N ASP A 69 1.36 -11.05 -11.70
CA ASP A 69 2.70 -11.31 -12.24
C ASP A 69 3.29 -10.03 -12.84
N LYS A 70 2.50 -9.30 -13.65
CA LYS A 70 2.89 -7.98 -14.17
C LYS A 70 3.14 -6.97 -13.06
N TYR A 71 2.28 -6.95 -12.04
CA TYR A 71 2.31 -5.95 -10.96
C TYR A 71 3.00 -6.45 -9.68
N LYS A 72 3.88 -7.44 -9.80
CA LYS A 72 4.64 -8.02 -8.67
C LYS A 72 5.43 -6.97 -7.87
N TYR A 73 5.97 -5.96 -8.54
CA TYR A 73 6.75 -4.90 -7.90
C TYR A 73 5.99 -3.57 -7.87
N LEU A 74 6.18 -2.73 -6.85
CA LEU A 74 5.42 -1.47 -6.77
C LEU A 74 5.66 -0.56 -7.98
N TYR A 75 6.89 -0.51 -8.48
CA TYR A 75 7.25 0.34 -9.61
C TYR A 75 6.59 -0.10 -10.93
N THR A 76 6.20 -1.38 -11.07
CA THR A 76 5.53 -1.85 -12.31
C THR A 76 4.09 -1.36 -12.40
N ILE A 77 3.43 -1.05 -11.27
CA ILE A 77 2.12 -0.36 -11.26
C ILE A 77 2.26 1.03 -11.89
N VAL A 78 3.28 1.79 -11.44
CA VAL A 78 3.55 3.14 -11.94
C VAL A 78 3.91 3.09 -13.43
N HIS A 79 4.77 2.16 -13.85
CA HIS A 79 5.07 2.00 -15.28
C HIS A 79 3.83 1.69 -16.12
N GLY A 80 2.95 0.79 -15.66
CA GLY A 80 1.72 0.48 -16.37
C GLY A 80 0.79 1.70 -16.57
N GLU A 81 0.75 2.61 -15.60
CA GLU A 81 0.00 3.86 -15.73
C GLU A 81 0.71 4.94 -16.57
N ILE A 82 2.04 4.92 -16.64
CA ILE A 82 2.79 5.76 -17.58
C ILE A 82 2.53 5.30 -19.02
N GLU A 83 2.63 3.99 -19.28
CA GLU A 83 2.39 3.38 -20.59
C GLU A 83 0.96 3.58 -21.10
N SER A 84 -0.03 3.63 -20.19
CA SER A 84 -1.43 3.91 -20.52
C SER A 84 -1.82 5.38 -20.42
N GLU A 85 -0.86 6.28 -20.16
CA GLU A 85 -1.09 7.73 -20.01
C GLU A 85 -2.09 8.12 -18.90
N THR A 86 -2.32 7.23 -17.94
CA THR A 86 -3.26 7.44 -16.82
C THR A 86 -2.61 7.90 -15.51
N SER A 87 -1.27 7.90 -15.44
CA SER A 87 -0.49 8.19 -14.22
C SER A 87 -0.72 9.56 -13.55
N LYS A 88 -1.21 10.56 -14.30
CA LYS A 88 -1.51 11.91 -13.78
C LYS A 88 -2.95 12.05 -13.28
N GLY A 89 -3.78 11.03 -13.46
CA GLY A 89 -5.18 11.06 -13.02
C GLY A 89 -5.28 11.14 -11.49
N SER A 90 -6.28 11.87 -10.99
CA SER A 90 -6.56 11.97 -9.55
C SER A 90 -6.85 10.61 -8.92
N ALA A 91 -7.45 9.70 -9.69
CA ALA A 91 -7.75 8.33 -9.31
C ALA A 91 -6.68 7.31 -9.73
N SER A 92 -5.48 7.75 -10.12
CA SER A 92 -4.38 6.85 -10.49
C SER A 92 -3.79 6.14 -9.26
N CYS A 93 -3.24 4.96 -9.49
CA CYS A 93 -2.45 4.20 -8.53
C CYS A 93 -1.12 4.90 -8.22
N THR A 94 -0.56 5.64 -9.19
CA THR A 94 0.64 6.48 -9.01
C THR A 94 0.40 7.56 -7.97
N ASN A 95 -0.72 8.28 -8.08
CA ASN A 95 -1.12 9.24 -7.06
C ASN A 95 -1.46 8.54 -5.73
N GLY A 96 -2.12 7.38 -5.76
CA GLY A 96 -2.38 6.59 -4.55
C GLY A 96 -1.11 6.16 -3.81
N LEU A 97 -0.08 5.75 -4.54
CA LEU A 97 1.22 5.37 -3.98
C LEU A 97 1.96 6.58 -3.38
N LEU A 98 1.87 7.74 -4.05
CA LEU A 98 2.42 8.99 -3.52
C LEU A 98 1.78 9.35 -2.16
N TRP A 99 0.47 9.20 -2.01
CA TRP A 99 -0.21 9.46 -0.73
C TRP A 99 0.13 8.42 0.35
N LEU A 100 0.31 7.15 0.00
CA LEU A 100 0.73 6.11 0.97
C LEU A 100 2.16 6.26 1.47
N THR A 101 2.98 7.11 0.83
CA THR A 101 4.40 7.33 1.20
C THR A 101 4.65 8.69 1.86
N ARG A 102 3.62 9.52 2.02
CA ARG A 102 3.65 10.79 2.76
C ARG A 102 3.27 10.56 4.23
#